data_AF-A0A1B0DID4-F1
#
_entry.id   AF-A0A1B0DID4-F1
#
_cell.length_a   1.000
_cell.length_b   1.000
_cell.length_c   1.000
_cell.angle_alpha   90.00
_cell.angle_beta   90.00
_cell.angle_gamma   90.00
#
_symmetry.space_group_name_H-M   'P 1'
#
loop_
_entity.id
_entity.type
_entity.pdbx_description
1 polymer ?
#
loop_
_entity_poly.entity_id
_entity_poly.type
_entity_poly.pdbx_seq_one_letter_code
_entity_poly.pdbx_strand_id
1 'polypeptide(L)'
;MREVAMASRLNDSPFFMKIAFNVLLRQSKDSIFQNTTIYKYLWDMDGSLMRLGEKLVPFMVPVDNYGILHTIYKSFSDRQNVKIGTAHGHEHFFEMNLYNDRPTVPGFRPEIGECYATIENSTEGLFYPQRLTDESVLMYWRKTICRPSYLYYTEDVTVNGVTGKKYVLPDSTYDRTQPLEEDCYRGEDGAEYPDGLSDASKCYHGFPIVISKPHFLNRTGKWVKKLEGMTPNEEDHGSFIIAEPLTGVPLRECARSQSNIFIGKLSGFSNPDLMKFSDMVVPMLWLEYCMMDLTPLINLALSFLVIYLEPLQLVGWIVCLALGSISLLLVARDFYRDKKYRIISSDGKYF
;
A
#
# COMPACT_ATOMS: atom_id res chain seq x y z
N MET A 1 4.10 22.17 -14.92
CA MET A 1 3.75 21.57 -13.60
C MET A 1 4.83 21.82 -12.55
N ARG A 2 6.11 21.65 -12.88
CA ARG A 2 7.24 21.96 -11.98
C ARG A 2 7.19 23.38 -11.42
N GLU A 3 7.03 24.36 -12.30
CA GLU A 3 7.04 25.79 -12.00
C GLU A 3 5.86 26.16 -11.12
N VAL A 4 4.71 25.52 -11.36
CA VAL A 4 3.49 25.67 -10.57
C VAL A 4 3.68 25.11 -9.16
N ALA A 5 4.29 23.93 -9.04
CA ALA A 5 4.59 23.34 -7.73
C ALA A 5 5.65 24.14 -6.95
N MET A 6 6.67 24.68 -7.62
CA MET A 6 7.64 25.59 -6.99
C MET A 6 6.96 26.86 -6.46
N ALA A 7 6.05 27.45 -7.25
CA ALA A 7 5.27 28.60 -6.80
C ALA A 7 4.38 28.26 -5.60
N SER A 8 3.73 27.08 -5.61
CA SER A 8 2.95 26.57 -4.48
C SER A 8 3.83 26.42 -3.22
N ARG A 9 5.03 25.84 -3.34
CA ARG A 9 5.97 25.73 -2.22
C ARG A 9 6.43 27.09 -1.68
N LEU A 10 6.53 28.10 -2.55
CA LEU A 10 6.90 29.47 -2.18
C LEU A 10 5.69 30.33 -1.78
N ASN A 11 4.49 29.74 -1.66
CA ASN A 11 3.28 30.50 -1.40
C ASN A 11 3.32 31.21 -0.04
N ASP A 12 3.88 30.58 0.98
CA ASP A 12 3.99 31.15 2.33
C ASP A 12 5.37 31.78 2.59
N SER A 13 6.23 31.84 1.57
CA SER A 13 7.54 32.48 1.66
C SER A 13 7.43 34.01 1.70
N PRO A 14 8.42 34.70 2.30
CA PRO A 14 8.49 36.16 2.29
C PRO A 14 8.38 36.77 0.89
N PHE A 15 7.84 37.99 0.81
CA PHE A 15 7.55 38.68 -0.45
C PHE A 15 8.76 38.79 -1.40
N PHE A 16 9.97 38.99 -0.87
CA PHE A 16 11.19 39.08 -1.70
C PHE A 16 11.52 37.76 -2.41
N MET A 17 11.23 36.61 -1.81
CA MET A 17 11.42 35.29 -2.44
C MET A 17 10.47 35.10 -3.62
N LYS A 18 9.22 35.56 -3.48
CA LYS A 18 8.22 35.54 -4.57
C LYS A 18 8.63 36.45 -5.74
N ILE A 19 9.20 37.63 -5.45
CA ILE A 19 9.78 38.49 -6.48
C ILE A 19 10.94 37.79 -7.19
N ALA A 20 11.88 37.24 -6.42
CA ALA A 20 13.03 36.53 -6.98
C ALA A 20 12.57 35.39 -7.91
N PHE A 21 11.60 34.59 -7.47
CA PHE A 21 11.01 33.54 -8.30
C PHE A 21 10.40 34.09 -9.60
N ASN A 22 9.62 35.17 -9.54
CA ASN A 22 9.04 35.80 -10.74
C ASN A 22 10.13 36.25 -11.72
N VAL A 23 11.25 36.79 -11.23
CA VAL A 23 12.39 37.20 -12.08
C VAL A 23 13.05 35.98 -12.71
N LEU A 24 13.33 34.95 -11.92
CA LEU A 24 13.96 33.72 -12.42
C LEU A 24 13.07 32.98 -13.44
N LEU A 25 11.76 32.90 -13.20
CA LEU A 25 10.81 32.31 -14.14
C LEU A 25 10.79 33.06 -15.48
N ARG A 26 10.86 34.40 -15.45
CA ARG A 26 10.95 35.22 -16.67
C ARG A 26 12.28 35.03 -17.40
N GLN A 27 13.39 34.88 -16.65
CA GLN A 27 14.72 34.67 -17.23
C GLN A 27 14.90 33.27 -17.81
N SER A 28 14.35 32.23 -17.17
CA SER A 28 14.46 30.86 -17.65
C SER A 28 13.73 30.62 -18.97
N LYS A 29 12.78 31.50 -19.32
CA LYS A 29 11.87 31.37 -20.47
C LYS A 29 11.07 30.07 -20.45
N ASP A 30 10.93 29.45 -19.28
CA ASP A 30 10.10 28.27 -19.11
C ASP A 30 8.62 28.68 -19.16
N SER A 31 7.82 27.98 -19.97
CA SER A 31 6.36 28.18 -20.02
C SER A 31 5.66 27.35 -18.95
N ILE A 32 4.52 27.84 -18.44
CA ILE A 32 3.71 27.10 -17.44
C ILE A 32 3.09 25.83 -18.07
N PHE A 33 2.64 25.95 -19.32
CA PHE A 33 2.17 24.86 -20.15
C PHE A 33 3.28 24.45 -21.12
N GLN A 34 3.66 23.18 -21.12
CA GLN A 34 4.74 22.64 -21.95
C GLN A 34 4.25 21.38 -22.65
N ASN A 35 4.49 21.30 -23.96
CA ASN A 35 4.36 20.05 -24.70
C ASN A 35 5.62 19.23 -24.47
N THR A 36 5.46 18.05 -23.84
CA THR A 36 6.57 17.14 -23.53
C THR A 36 6.19 15.70 -23.87
N THR A 37 7.18 14.81 -23.88
CA THR A 37 6.94 13.38 -24.09
C THR A 37 6.64 12.70 -22.76
N ILE A 38 5.93 11.57 -22.81
CA ILE A 38 5.67 10.73 -21.63
C ILE A 38 7.00 10.34 -20.96
N TYR A 39 8.02 10.00 -21.74
CA TYR A 39 9.34 9.65 -21.21
C TYR A 39 9.96 10.79 -20.38
N LYS A 40 9.98 12.01 -20.92
CA LYS A 40 10.49 13.17 -20.17
C LYS A 40 9.67 13.43 -18.91
N TYR A 41 8.34 13.36 -19.01
CA TYR A 41 7.48 13.57 -17.88
C TYR A 41 7.71 12.55 -16.74
N LEU A 42 7.92 11.27 -17.09
CA LEU A 42 8.08 10.20 -16.11
C LEU A 42 9.53 10.00 -15.62
N TRP A 43 10.53 10.23 -16.46
CA TRP A 43 11.93 9.86 -16.17
C TRP A 43 12.91 11.02 -16.14
N ASP A 44 12.64 12.09 -16.88
CA ASP A 44 13.59 13.18 -17.09
C ASP A 44 12.86 14.53 -17.00
N MET A 45 12.23 14.74 -15.84
CA MET A 45 11.46 15.95 -15.60
C MET A 45 12.39 17.05 -15.10
N ASP A 46 13.35 17.44 -15.94
CA ASP A 46 14.37 18.45 -15.70
C ASP A 46 14.08 19.83 -16.36
N GLY A 47 14.54 20.93 -15.77
CA GLY A 47 14.20 22.28 -16.27
C GLY A 47 15.23 23.34 -15.94
N SER A 48 15.30 24.39 -16.76
CA SER A 48 16.27 25.47 -16.62
C SER A 48 16.13 26.19 -15.27
N LEU A 49 14.89 26.51 -14.86
CA LEU A 49 14.61 27.10 -13.56
C LEU A 49 15.02 26.19 -12.39
N MET A 50 14.80 24.89 -12.51
CA MET A 50 15.17 23.93 -11.48
C MET A 50 16.68 23.80 -11.32
N ARG A 51 17.41 23.62 -12.44
CA ARG A 51 18.88 23.57 -12.46
C ARG A 51 19.49 24.85 -11.91
N LEU A 52 18.85 25.99 -12.12
CA LEU A 52 19.26 27.25 -11.52
C LEU A 52 18.97 27.28 -10.02
N GLY A 53 17.80 26.80 -9.60
CA GLY A 53 17.41 26.69 -8.19
C GLY A 53 18.31 25.76 -7.39
N GLU A 54 18.65 24.59 -7.92
CA GLU A 54 19.60 23.64 -7.30
C GLU A 54 20.96 24.29 -7.06
N LYS A 55 21.49 25.05 -8.03
CA LYS A 55 22.75 25.77 -7.88
C LYS A 55 22.69 26.94 -6.90
N LEU A 56 21.60 27.71 -6.90
CA LEU A 56 21.50 28.94 -6.10
C LEU A 56 21.01 28.69 -4.67
N VAL A 57 20.12 27.71 -4.47
CA VAL A 57 19.41 27.42 -3.22
C VAL A 57 19.20 25.91 -3.02
N PRO A 58 20.28 25.11 -2.93
CA PRO A 58 20.22 23.64 -2.89
C PRO A 58 19.42 23.10 -1.70
N PHE A 59 19.35 23.83 -0.59
CA PHE A 59 18.55 23.42 0.58
C PHE A 59 17.04 23.39 0.30
N MET A 60 16.55 24.17 -0.68
CA MET A 60 15.13 24.18 -1.08
C MET A 60 14.87 23.32 -2.32
N VAL A 61 15.86 23.19 -3.20
CA VAL A 61 15.77 22.40 -4.44
C VAL A 61 16.87 21.34 -4.41
N PRO A 62 16.70 20.26 -3.65
CA PRO A 62 17.75 19.28 -3.41
C PRO A 62 17.94 18.28 -4.56
N VAL A 63 17.12 18.37 -5.61
CA VAL A 63 17.14 17.44 -6.75
C VAL A 63 17.05 18.19 -8.07
N ASP A 64 17.71 17.64 -9.08
CA ASP A 64 17.80 18.15 -10.45
C ASP A 64 16.87 17.42 -11.43
N ASN A 65 16.15 16.39 -10.97
CA ASN A 65 15.19 15.63 -11.75
C ASN A 65 14.01 15.17 -10.87
N TYR A 66 12.79 15.64 -11.20
CA TYR A 66 11.55 15.26 -10.52
C TYR A 66 10.75 14.20 -11.28
N GLY A 67 11.34 13.51 -12.27
CA GLY A 67 10.65 12.45 -13.01
C GLY A 67 9.99 11.48 -12.03
N ILE A 68 8.70 11.25 -12.18
CA ILE A 68 7.90 10.50 -11.18
C ILE A 68 8.44 9.07 -11.04
N LEU A 69 8.66 8.38 -12.16
CA LEU A 69 9.25 7.05 -12.17
C LEU A 69 10.75 7.09 -11.84
N HIS A 70 11.47 8.14 -12.22
CA HIS A 70 12.86 8.33 -11.78
C HIS A 70 12.95 8.37 -10.25
N THR A 71 12.03 9.07 -9.58
CA THR A 71 11.99 9.21 -8.12
C THR A 71 11.58 7.89 -7.47
N ILE A 72 10.59 7.19 -8.03
CA ILE A 72 10.10 5.89 -7.51
C ILE A 72 11.17 4.79 -7.66
N TYR A 73 11.87 4.73 -8.79
CA TYR A 73 12.84 3.68 -9.12
C TYR A 73 14.31 4.10 -8.95
N LYS A 74 14.57 5.27 -8.36
CA LYS A 74 15.94 5.67 -8.01
C LYS A 74 16.56 4.57 -7.15
N SER A 75 17.81 4.19 -7.42
CA SER A 75 18.46 3.16 -6.61
C SER A 75 18.42 3.56 -5.13
N PHE A 76 17.81 2.72 -4.30
CA PHE A 76 17.70 2.90 -2.86
C PHE A 76 18.05 1.59 -2.15
N SER A 77 18.44 1.71 -0.88
CA SER A 77 18.55 0.59 0.04
C SER A 77 17.66 0.94 1.23
N ASP A 78 16.56 0.21 1.35
CA ASP A 78 15.60 0.38 2.44
C ASP A 78 15.64 -0.87 3.33
N ARG A 79 15.60 -0.67 4.64
CA ARG A 79 15.52 -1.74 5.64
C ARG A 79 14.09 -1.86 6.15
N GLN A 80 13.47 -3.01 5.90
CA GLN A 80 12.18 -3.37 6.45
C GLN A 80 12.34 -4.42 7.53
N ASN A 81 11.78 -4.16 8.70
CA ASN A 81 11.67 -5.14 9.76
C ASN A 81 10.23 -5.67 9.76
N VAL A 82 10.08 -6.97 9.52
CA VAL A 82 8.79 -7.67 9.50
C VAL A 82 8.75 -8.72 10.60
N LYS A 83 7.56 -8.95 11.15
CA LYS A 83 7.29 -9.94 12.18
C LYS A 83 7.18 -11.33 11.55
N ILE A 84 8.04 -12.25 11.95
CA ILE A 84 8.04 -13.63 11.47
C ILE A 84 8.24 -14.63 12.61
N GLY A 85 7.73 -15.85 12.42
CA GLY A 85 7.88 -16.93 13.39
C GLY A 85 6.84 -16.91 14.51
N THR A 86 6.89 -17.93 15.35
CA THR A 86 5.84 -18.24 16.34
C THR A 86 5.73 -17.22 17.47
N ALA A 87 6.76 -16.41 17.71
CA ALA A 87 6.76 -15.39 18.75
C ALA A 87 5.74 -14.27 18.51
N HIS A 88 5.32 -14.04 17.25
CA HIS A 88 4.38 -12.98 16.88
C HIS A 88 2.97 -13.49 16.58
N GLY A 89 2.75 -14.81 16.60
CA GLY A 89 1.46 -15.39 16.21
C GLY A 89 1.20 -15.32 14.71
N HIS A 90 0.01 -15.78 14.32
CA HIS A 90 -0.43 -15.81 12.92
C HIS A 90 -1.09 -14.48 12.52
N GLU A 91 -1.70 -13.81 13.50
CA GLU A 91 -2.39 -12.52 13.44
C GLU A 91 -1.47 -11.34 13.08
N HIS A 92 -0.17 -11.48 13.33
CA HIS A 92 0.83 -10.46 12.99
C HIS A 92 1.86 -10.96 11.97
N PHE A 93 1.61 -12.09 11.32
CA PHE A 93 2.54 -12.67 10.37
C PHE A 93 2.82 -11.70 9.22
N PHE A 94 4.11 -11.45 8.96
CA PHE A 94 4.63 -10.60 7.90
C PHE A 94 4.22 -9.12 7.97
N GLU A 95 3.61 -8.68 9.07
CA GLU A 95 3.41 -7.26 9.32
C GLU A 95 4.74 -6.56 9.61
N MET A 96 4.83 -5.31 9.18
CA MET A 96 5.94 -4.41 9.41
C MET A 96 5.94 -3.91 10.85
N ASN A 97 7.14 -3.76 11.39
CA ASN A 97 7.40 -3.12 12.66
C ASN A 97 8.13 -1.79 12.44
N LEU A 98 9.21 -1.83 11.64
CA LEU A 98 10.05 -0.67 11.36
C LEU A 98 10.36 -0.56 9.87
N TYR A 99 10.44 0.67 9.39
CA TYR A 99 10.99 1.03 8.09
C TYR A 99 12.13 2.02 8.30
N ASN A 100 13.34 1.67 7.84
CA ASN A 100 14.56 2.42 8.07
C ASN A 100 14.72 2.82 9.56
N ASP A 101 14.49 1.84 10.44
CA ASP A 101 14.60 1.93 11.91
C ASP A 101 13.60 2.85 12.60
N ARG A 102 12.52 3.22 11.90
CA ARG A 102 11.46 4.06 12.46
C ARG A 102 10.11 3.36 12.38
N PRO A 103 9.25 3.55 13.39
CA PRO A 103 7.88 3.04 13.39
C PRO A 103 6.90 3.98 12.68
N THR A 104 7.38 5.10 12.12
CA THR A 104 6.54 6.12 11.46
C THR A 104 6.82 6.23 9.97
N VAL A 105 5.85 6.77 9.25
CA VAL A 105 6.01 7.18 7.85
C VAL A 105 7.23 8.11 7.69
N PRO A 106 8.06 7.93 6.65
CA PRO A 106 9.18 8.83 6.36
C PRO A 106 8.77 10.30 6.33
N GLY A 107 9.53 11.14 7.02
CA GLY A 107 9.28 12.57 7.11
C GLY A 107 8.50 12.98 8.36
N PHE A 108 7.77 12.07 9.02
CA PHE A 108 7.13 12.34 10.31
C PHE A 108 8.10 12.08 11.47
N ARG A 109 8.36 13.12 12.28
CA ARG A 109 9.32 13.11 13.39
C ARG A 109 8.67 13.45 14.74
N PRO A 110 8.09 12.45 15.44
CA PRO A 110 7.48 12.64 16.75
C PRO A 110 8.43 13.26 17.79
N GLU A 111 9.73 13.00 17.66
CA GLU A 111 10.75 13.52 18.58
C GLU A 111 10.86 15.06 18.62
N ILE A 112 10.37 15.75 17.58
CA ILE A 112 10.31 17.22 17.51
C ILE A 112 8.87 17.74 17.59
N GLY A 113 7.93 16.92 18.06
CA GLY A 113 6.53 17.31 18.28
C GLY A 113 5.62 17.15 17.06
N GLU A 114 6.06 16.45 16.02
CA GLU A 114 5.19 16.12 14.89
C GLU A 114 4.25 14.93 15.18
N CYS A 115 3.25 14.75 14.32
CA CYS A 115 2.27 13.67 14.43
C CYS A 115 2.91 12.26 14.37
N TYR A 116 2.40 11.33 15.16
CA TYR A 116 2.82 9.92 15.16
C TYR A 116 2.09 9.13 14.07
N ALA A 117 2.52 9.32 12.83
CA ALA A 117 2.00 8.60 11.67
C ALA A 117 2.58 7.16 11.62
N THR A 118 2.04 6.24 12.41
CA THR A 118 2.58 4.87 12.56
C THR A 118 2.45 4.02 11.30
N ILE A 119 3.44 3.17 11.04
CA ILE A 119 3.41 2.09 10.05
C ILE A 119 3.44 0.70 10.72
N GLU A 120 3.47 0.66 12.05
CA GLU A 120 3.46 -0.59 12.80
C GLU A 120 2.19 -1.37 12.46
N ASN A 121 2.34 -2.68 12.28
CA ASN A 121 1.29 -3.61 11.87
C ASN A 121 0.79 -3.44 10.43
N SER A 122 1.45 -2.62 9.62
CA SER A 122 1.14 -2.53 8.19
C SER A 122 1.80 -3.63 7.36
N THR A 123 1.39 -3.78 6.11
CA THR A 123 2.06 -4.63 5.12
C THR A 123 2.28 -3.87 3.82
N GLU A 124 3.37 -4.19 3.11
CA GLU A 124 3.61 -3.71 1.74
C GLU A 124 2.79 -4.47 0.68
N GLY A 125 1.95 -5.41 1.10
CA GLY A 125 1.06 -6.20 0.25
C GLY A 125 1.69 -7.46 -0.35
N LEU A 126 2.89 -7.85 0.09
CA LEU A 126 3.48 -9.13 -0.35
C LEU A 126 2.79 -10.33 0.33
N PHE A 127 2.55 -10.22 1.64
CA PHE A 127 1.77 -11.15 2.45
C PHE A 127 0.94 -10.34 3.44
N TYR A 128 -0.16 -10.94 3.87
CA TYR A 128 -1.04 -10.43 4.91
C TYR A 128 -1.02 -11.39 6.11
N PRO A 129 -1.56 -10.99 7.27
CA PRO A 129 -1.77 -11.90 8.38
C PRO A 129 -2.49 -13.19 7.96
N GLN A 130 -2.25 -14.24 8.72
CA GLN A 130 -2.81 -15.57 8.49
C GLN A 130 -4.11 -15.76 9.27
N ARG A 131 -4.99 -16.61 8.73
CA ARG A 131 -6.34 -16.91 9.26
C ARG A 131 -7.25 -15.67 9.27
N LEU A 132 -7.30 -15.01 8.12
CA LEU A 132 -8.14 -13.82 7.92
C LEU A 132 -9.63 -14.15 8.12
N THR A 133 -10.33 -13.22 8.75
CA THR A 133 -11.76 -13.26 9.06
C THR A 133 -12.45 -12.03 8.52
N ASP A 134 -13.78 -12.01 8.49
CA ASP A 134 -14.55 -10.87 7.97
C ASP A 134 -14.37 -9.62 8.86
N GLU A 135 -13.95 -9.81 10.11
CA GLU A 135 -13.59 -8.76 11.06
C GLU A 135 -12.14 -8.29 10.96
N SER A 136 -11.30 -8.95 10.15
CA SER A 136 -9.90 -8.56 9.98
C SER A 136 -9.81 -7.20 9.29
N VAL A 137 -8.92 -6.33 9.77
CA VAL A 137 -8.60 -5.05 9.13
C VAL A 137 -7.17 -5.11 8.64
N LEU A 138 -6.98 -4.93 7.32
CA LEU A 138 -5.65 -4.99 6.71
C LEU A 138 -5.09 -3.59 6.60
N MET A 139 -4.00 -3.32 7.32
CA MET A 139 -3.28 -2.06 7.20
C MET A 139 -2.23 -2.17 6.10
N TYR A 140 -2.40 -1.43 5.01
CA TYR A 140 -1.49 -1.39 3.88
C TYR A 140 -0.66 -0.11 3.91
N TRP A 141 0.64 -0.22 3.73
CA TRP A 141 1.53 0.93 3.58
C TRP A 141 2.61 0.65 2.55
N ARG A 142 2.90 1.66 1.72
CA ARG A 142 4.09 1.70 0.87
C ARG A 142 4.69 3.09 0.88
N LYS A 143 6.01 3.16 0.74
CA LYS A 143 6.78 4.40 0.60
C LYS A 143 6.17 5.40 -0.39
N THR A 144 5.62 4.91 -1.49
CA THR A 144 5.08 5.73 -2.59
C THR A 144 3.72 6.37 -2.30
N ILE A 145 2.95 5.85 -1.35
CA ILE A 145 1.63 6.40 -0.99
C ILE A 145 1.73 7.35 0.20
N CYS A 146 2.80 7.23 1.01
CA CYS A 146 3.08 8.10 2.15
C CYS A 146 2.02 8.08 3.27
N ARG A 147 1.04 7.17 3.21
CA ARG A 147 -0.03 7.05 4.22
C ARG A 147 -0.44 5.60 4.42
N PRO A 148 -0.46 5.09 5.66
CA PRO A 148 -1.07 3.80 5.96
C PRO A 148 -2.56 3.88 5.71
N SER A 149 -3.07 2.84 5.07
CA SER A 149 -4.43 2.78 4.56
C SER A 149 -5.06 1.47 5.00
N TYR A 150 -6.26 1.53 5.55
CA TYR A 150 -6.94 0.36 6.11
C TYR A 150 -7.96 -0.17 5.13
N LEU A 151 -7.89 -1.47 4.83
CA LEU A 151 -8.85 -2.17 3.99
C LEU A 151 -9.77 -3.05 4.82
N TYR A 152 -11.04 -3.08 4.43
CA TYR A 152 -12.12 -3.76 5.15
C TYR A 152 -12.78 -4.80 4.27
N TYR A 153 -13.18 -5.92 4.88
CA TYR A 153 -13.84 -7.01 4.20
C TYR A 153 -15.12 -6.57 3.50
N THR A 154 -15.40 -7.15 2.33
CA THR A 154 -16.66 -6.97 1.62
C THR A 154 -17.34 -8.28 1.26
N GLU A 155 -16.61 -9.23 0.71
CA GLU A 155 -17.18 -10.45 0.14
C GLU A 155 -16.11 -11.55 -0.03
N ASP A 156 -16.56 -12.80 -0.11
CA ASP A 156 -15.73 -13.93 -0.51
C ASP A 156 -15.70 -14.02 -2.05
N VAL A 157 -14.52 -14.18 -2.63
CA VAL A 157 -14.30 -14.26 -4.09
C VAL A 157 -13.42 -15.44 -4.43
N THR A 158 -13.88 -16.30 -5.34
CA THR A 158 -13.09 -17.42 -5.83
C THR A 158 -12.22 -17.00 -7.02
N VAL A 159 -10.90 -17.18 -6.90
CA VAL A 159 -9.91 -16.91 -7.95
C VAL A 159 -9.18 -18.20 -8.26
N ASN A 160 -9.19 -18.63 -9.53
CA ASN A 160 -8.50 -19.84 -10.00
C ASN A 160 -8.79 -21.11 -9.16
N GLY A 161 -10.02 -21.22 -8.63
CA GLY A 161 -10.46 -22.36 -7.80
C GLY A 161 -10.15 -22.24 -6.31
N VAL A 162 -9.44 -21.18 -5.88
CA VAL A 162 -9.15 -20.89 -4.47
C VAL A 162 -10.08 -19.77 -3.98
N THR A 163 -10.78 -20.00 -2.87
CA THR A 163 -11.64 -18.98 -2.25
C THR A 163 -10.79 -18.00 -1.45
N GLY A 164 -10.88 -16.72 -1.79
CA GLY A 164 -10.25 -15.61 -1.10
C GLY A 164 -11.28 -14.71 -0.42
N LYS A 165 -10.82 -13.91 0.55
CA LYS A 165 -11.59 -12.81 1.14
C LYS A 165 -11.16 -11.50 0.50
N LYS A 166 -12.13 -10.73 0.00
CA LYS A 166 -11.90 -9.42 -0.62
C LYS A 166 -12.01 -8.32 0.43
N TYR A 167 -10.98 -7.49 0.49
CA TYR A 167 -10.88 -6.30 1.31
C TYR A 167 -10.74 -5.08 0.41
N VAL A 168 -11.51 -4.04 0.66
CA VAL A 168 -11.52 -2.82 -0.17
C VAL A 168 -11.07 -1.61 0.63
N LEU A 169 -10.48 -0.66 -0.08
CA LEU A 169 -10.09 0.62 0.49
C LEU A 169 -11.32 1.54 0.57
N PRO A 170 -11.79 1.90 1.78
CA PRO A 170 -13.04 2.64 1.94
C PRO A 170 -12.91 4.06 1.39
N ASP A 171 -14.05 4.66 1.07
CA ASP A 171 -14.09 6.04 0.57
C ASP A 171 -13.50 7.04 1.55
N SER A 172 -13.69 6.80 2.86
CA SER A 172 -13.23 7.65 3.93
C SER A 172 -11.72 7.64 4.18
N THR A 173 -10.94 6.88 3.40
CA THR A 173 -9.48 6.73 3.60
C THR A 173 -8.74 8.06 3.69
N TYR A 174 -9.13 9.05 2.90
CA TYR A 174 -8.51 10.38 2.84
C TYR A 174 -9.37 11.48 3.45
N ASP A 175 -10.40 11.10 4.23
CA ASP A 175 -11.21 12.06 4.96
C ASP A 175 -10.39 12.69 6.09
N ARG A 176 -10.75 13.92 6.44
CA ARG A 176 -10.20 14.64 7.58
C ARG A 176 -10.69 13.99 8.89
N THR A 177 -9.80 13.83 9.86
CA THR A 177 -10.20 13.33 11.19
C THR A 177 -10.81 14.44 12.05
N GLN A 178 -11.52 14.04 13.11
CA GLN A 178 -12.06 14.93 14.13
C GLN A 178 -11.70 14.39 15.52
N PRO A 179 -10.92 15.14 16.34
CA PRO A 179 -10.41 16.49 16.09
C PRO A 179 -9.34 16.54 14.97
N LEU A 180 -9.25 17.70 14.30
CA LEU A 180 -8.35 17.88 13.14
C LEU A 180 -6.87 17.83 13.53
N GLU A 181 -6.54 18.12 14.78
CA GLU A 181 -5.17 18.06 15.32
C GLU A 181 -4.57 16.65 15.29
N GLU A 182 -5.42 15.62 15.29
CA GLU A 182 -5.00 14.22 15.19
C GLU A 182 -4.72 13.78 13.75
N ASP A 183 -5.06 14.62 12.77
CA ASP A 183 -4.85 14.32 11.36
C ASP A 183 -3.42 14.62 10.93
N CYS A 184 -2.56 13.59 10.95
CA CYS A 184 -1.18 13.71 10.51
C CYS A 184 -1.04 14.21 9.05
N TYR A 185 -2.06 14.06 8.21
CA TYR A 185 -1.99 14.27 6.77
C TYR A 185 -2.75 15.52 6.32
N ARG A 186 -3.03 16.46 7.23
CA ARG A 186 -3.75 17.72 6.97
C ARG A 186 -2.94 18.81 6.27
N GLY A 187 -1.62 18.64 6.23
CA GLY A 187 -0.69 19.69 5.82
C GLY A 187 -0.07 20.42 7.01
N GLU A 188 0.96 21.22 6.74
CA GLU A 188 1.61 22.09 7.72
C GLU A 188 1.01 23.51 7.71
N ASP A 189 1.02 24.14 8.88
CA ASP A 189 0.93 25.59 9.12
C ASP A 189 0.03 26.41 8.16
N GLY A 190 -1.28 26.18 8.23
CA GLY A 190 -2.30 27.05 7.62
C GLY A 190 -2.70 26.68 6.18
N ALA A 191 -2.04 25.72 5.54
CA ALA A 191 -2.48 25.12 4.29
C ALA A 191 -3.37 23.89 4.58
N GLU A 192 -4.59 24.13 5.05
CA GLU A 192 -5.58 23.06 5.23
C GLU A 192 -5.99 22.52 3.86
N TYR A 193 -5.48 21.34 3.50
CA TYR A 193 -5.89 20.68 2.28
C TYR A 193 -7.38 20.32 2.33
N PRO A 194 -8.09 20.41 1.20
CA PRO A 194 -9.46 19.96 1.13
C PRO A 194 -9.64 18.50 1.57
N ASP A 195 -10.81 18.23 2.16
CA ASP A 195 -11.22 16.87 2.50
C ASP A 195 -11.19 15.92 1.29
N GLY A 196 -10.68 14.71 1.50
CA GLY A 196 -10.47 13.70 0.46
C GLY A 196 -9.12 13.74 -0.24
N LEU A 197 -8.23 14.64 0.16
CA LEU A 197 -6.82 14.67 -0.23
C LEU A 197 -5.96 14.27 0.97
N SER A 198 -4.79 13.69 0.75
CA SER A 198 -3.83 13.37 1.81
C SER A 198 -2.50 14.05 1.52
N ASP A 199 -1.93 14.77 2.49
CA ASP A 199 -0.60 15.35 2.34
C ASP A 199 0.46 14.25 2.19
N ALA A 200 1.31 14.37 1.16
CA ALA A 200 2.48 13.53 0.99
C ALA A 200 3.78 14.36 0.94
N SER A 201 3.71 15.67 1.17
CA SER A 201 4.84 16.58 1.04
C SER A 201 6.04 16.17 1.89
N LYS A 202 5.81 15.66 3.10
CA LYS A 202 6.86 15.15 4.00
C LYS A 202 7.66 13.97 3.43
N CYS A 203 7.04 13.10 2.63
CA CYS A 203 7.75 12.02 1.94
C CYS A 203 8.54 12.49 0.71
N TYR A 204 8.22 13.67 0.17
CA TYR A 204 8.76 14.18 -1.09
C TYR A 204 9.46 15.53 -0.92
N HIS A 205 10.28 15.67 0.14
CA HIS A 205 11.14 16.84 0.38
C HIS A 205 10.38 18.18 0.44
N GLY A 206 9.15 18.16 0.95
CA GLY A 206 8.29 19.34 1.05
C GLY A 206 7.66 19.79 -0.27
N PHE A 207 7.79 19.00 -1.34
CA PHE A 207 7.08 19.27 -2.59
C PHE A 207 5.56 19.11 -2.34
N PRO A 208 4.70 20.02 -2.83
CA PRO A 208 3.28 20.10 -2.44
C PRO A 208 2.41 19.03 -3.12
N ILE A 209 2.80 17.76 -2.95
CA ILE A 209 2.09 16.59 -3.47
C ILE A 209 0.99 16.22 -2.49
N VAL A 210 -0.21 16.06 -3.04
CA VAL A 210 -1.34 15.49 -2.31
C VAL A 210 -1.89 14.28 -3.06
N ILE A 211 -2.21 13.23 -2.30
CA ILE A 211 -2.71 11.95 -2.81
C ILE A 211 -4.23 11.91 -2.71
N SER A 212 -4.89 11.32 -3.69
CA SER A 212 -6.33 11.05 -3.68
C SER A 212 -6.63 9.69 -4.31
N LYS A 213 -7.90 9.26 -4.28
CA LYS A 213 -8.36 8.20 -5.19
C LYS A 213 -8.36 8.72 -6.64
N PRO A 214 -8.17 7.86 -7.67
CA PRO A 214 -8.20 8.27 -9.07
C PRO A 214 -9.49 8.98 -9.47
N HIS A 215 -9.36 9.98 -10.34
CA HIS A 215 -10.43 10.88 -10.77
C HIS A 215 -11.23 11.52 -9.62
N PHE A 216 -10.59 11.62 -8.44
CA PHE A 216 -11.23 12.07 -7.20
C PHE A 216 -12.50 11.28 -6.87
N LEU A 217 -12.43 9.96 -7.04
CA LEU A 217 -13.50 9.01 -6.73
C LEU A 217 -14.16 9.34 -5.37
N ASN A 218 -15.49 9.42 -5.41
CA ASN A 218 -16.38 9.73 -4.29
C ASN A 218 -16.12 11.10 -3.62
N ARG A 219 -15.62 12.10 -4.38
CA ARG A 219 -15.45 13.49 -3.92
C ARG A 219 -16.35 14.49 -4.63
N THR A 220 -16.97 15.37 -3.83
CA THR A 220 -17.99 16.34 -4.29
C THR A 220 -17.70 17.79 -3.88
N GLY A 221 -16.55 18.05 -3.26
CA GLY A 221 -16.14 19.36 -2.78
C GLY A 221 -16.06 20.42 -3.89
N LYS A 222 -16.19 21.71 -3.51
CA LYS A 222 -16.13 22.84 -4.46
C LYS A 222 -14.83 22.88 -5.28
N TRP A 223 -13.74 22.38 -4.72
CA TRP A 223 -12.43 22.34 -5.38
C TRP A 223 -12.42 21.36 -6.58
N VAL A 224 -13.14 20.25 -6.51
CA VAL A 224 -13.27 19.27 -7.61
C VAL A 224 -13.99 19.90 -8.80
N LYS A 225 -15.00 20.76 -8.53
CA LYS A 225 -15.80 21.42 -9.59
C LYS A 225 -15.01 22.42 -10.44
N LYS A 226 -13.77 22.76 -10.06
CA LYS A 226 -12.86 23.57 -10.89
C LYS A 226 -12.19 22.75 -12.00
N LEU A 227 -12.40 21.44 -12.03
CA LEU A 227 -11.78 20.50 -12.96
C LEU A 227 -12.81 19.93 -13.93
N GLU A 228 -12.42 19.84 -15.20
CA GLU A 228 -13.17 19.14 -16.25
C GLU A 228 -12.45 17.83 -16.61
N GLY A 229 -13.19 16.85 -17.13
CA GLY A 229 -12.63 15.57 -17.61
C GLY A 229 -12.42 14.48 -16.55
N MET A 230 -12.87 14.69 -15.31
CA MET A 230 -12.85 13.64 -14.27
C MET A 230 -14.08 12.72 -14.38
N THR A 231 -13.86 11.41 -14.52
CA THR A 231 -14.92 10.39 -14.67
C THR A 231 -14.76 9.29 -13.62
N PRO A 232 -15.02 9.55 -12.32
CA PRO A 232 -14.80 8.58 -11.26
C PRO A 232 -15.72 7.34 -11.41
N ASN A 233 -15.13 6.15 -11.27
CA ASN A 233 -15.81 4.85 -11.33
C ASN A 233 -15.19 3.91 -10.27
N GLU A 234 -16.01 3.22 -9.47
CA GLU A 234 -15.52 2.35 -8.39
C GLU A 234 -14.80 1.09 -8.91
N GLU A 235 -15.26 0.51 -10.02
CA GLU A 235 -14.66 -0.65 -10.67
C GLU A 235 -13.25 -0.33 -11.20
N ASP A 236 -13.11 0.83 -11.85
CA ASP A 236 -11.85 1.26 -12.47
C ASP A 236 -10.89 1.88 -11.45
N HIS A 237 -11.38 2.55 -10.41
CA HIS A 237 -10.57 3.40 -9.53
C HIS A 237 -10.52 2.95 -8.06
N GLY A 238 -11.34 1.98 -7.65
CA GLY A 238 -11.32 1.42 -6.29
C GLY A 238 -10.10 0.54 -6.05
N SER A 239 -9.50 0.61 -4.85
CA SER A 239 -8.40 -0.30 -4.50
C SER A 239 -8.93 -1.50 -3.72
N PHE A 240 -8.37 -2.67 -3.98
CA PHE A 240 -8.80 -3.91 -3.33
C PHE A 240 -7.66 -4.92 -3.22
N ILE A 241 -7.82 -5.87 -2.30
CA ILE A 241 -7.00 -7.07 -2.15
C ILE A 241 -7.95 -8.24 -2.00
N ILE A 242 -7.65 -9.35 -2.64
CA ILE A 242 -8.31 -10.65 -2.45
C ILE A 242 -7.23 -11.58 -1.92
N ALA A 243 -7.31 -11.96 -0.64
CA ALA A 243 -6.32 -12.80 0.02
C ALA A 243 -6.90 -14.15 0.40
N GLU A 244 -6.13 -15.22 0.21
CA GLU A 244 -6.49 -16.55 0.70
C GLU A 244 -6.45 -16.54 2.24
N PRO A 245 -7.56 -16.88 2.94
CA PRO A 245 -7.69 -16.65 4.37
C PRO A 245 -6.67 -17.38 5.24
N LEU A 246 -6.37 -18.64 4.96
CA LEU A 246 -5.51 -19.46 5.84
C LEU A 246 -4.07 -18.95 5.84
N THR A 247 -3.55 -18.63 4.66
CA THR A 247 -2.14 -18.30 4.43
C THR A 247 -1.83 -16.81 4.39
N GLY A 248 -2.83 -15.96 4.15
CA GLY A 248 -2.64 -14.52 3.93
C GLY A 248 -1.98 -14.20 2.58
N VAL A 249 -1.88 -15.16 1.66
CA VAL A 249 -1.34 -14.95 0.31
C VAL A 249 -2.34 -14.15 -0.52
N PRO A 250 -1.96 -13.01 -1.11
CA PRO A 250 -2.82 -12.32 -2.06
C PRO A 250 -3.02 -13.18 -3.31
N LEU A 251 -4.28 -13.39 -3.71
CA LEU A 251 -4.68 -14.02 -4.96
C LEU A 251 -4.74 -12.98 -6.09
N ARG A 252 -5.31 -11.81 -5.78
CA ARG A 252 -5.35 -10.62 -6.63
C ARG A 252 -5.29 -9.38 -5.76
N GLU A 253 -4.64 -8.34 -6.23
CA GLU A 253 -4.70 -7.03 -5.57
C GLU A 253 -4.45 -5.92 -6.57
N CYS A 254 -5.02 -4.76 -6.31
CA CYS A 254 -4.87 -3.55 -7.08
C CYS A 254 -4.85 -2.35 -6.15
N ALA A 255 -3.69 -1.70 -6.05
CA ALA A 255 -3.51 -0.42 -5.37
C ALA A 255 -3.59 0.70 -6.41
N ARG A 256 -4.56 1.60 -6.24
CA ARG A 256 -4.86 2.70 -7.17
C ARG A 256 -4.83 4.03 -6.42
N SER A 257 -4.01 4.96 -6.90
CA SER A 257 -3.86 6.27 -6.28
C SER A 257 -3.59 7.33 -7.33
N GLN A 258 -3.97 8.57 -7.03
CA GLN A 258 -3.73 9.72 -7.87
C GLN A 258 -2.83 10.71 -7.15
N SER A 259 -1.78 11.13 -7.85
CA SER A 259 -0.89 12.18 -7.40
C SER A 259 -1.36 13.52 -7.98
N ASN A 260 -1.42 14.51 -7.12
CA ASN A 260 -1.88 15.85 -7.46
C ASN A 260 -0.93 16.88 -6.85
N ILE A 261 -0.96 18.10 -7.38
CA ILE A 261 -0.35 19.26 -6.74
C ILE A 261 -1.46 20.12 -6.15
N PHE A 262 -1.40 20.39 -4.85
CA PHE A 262 -2.25 21.44 -4.27
C PHE A 262 -1.56 22.79 -4.41
N ILE A 263 -2.31 23.79 -4.82
CA ILE A 263 -1.81 25.14 -5.04
C ILE A 263 -2.67 26.09 -4.23
N GLY A 264 -2.05 26.69 -3.21
CA GLY A 264 -2.70 27.70 -2.39
C GLY A 264 -3.00 28.99 -3.16
N LYS A 265 -3.45 30.01 -2.43
CA LYS A 265 -3.71 31.34 -3.01
C LYS A 265 -2.40 32.01 -3.38
N LEU A 266 -2.08 32.08 -4.68
CA LEU A 266 -0.84 32.63 -5.25
C LEU A 266 -0.72 34.16 -5.15
N SER A 267 -0.98 34.72 -3.97
CA SER A 267 -0.83 36.14 -3.68
C SER A 267 0.65 36.57 -3.79
N GLY A 268 0.90 37.62 -4.57
CA GLY A 268 2.26 38.15 -4.81
C GLY A 268 2.99 37.56 -6.02
N PHE A 269 2.41 36.59 -6.72
CA PHE A 269 2.91 36.17 -8.04
C PHE A 269 2.30 37.05 -9.13
N SER A 270 3.09 37.35 -10.18
CA SER A 270 2.67 38.29 -11.24
C SER A 270 2.44 37.64 -12.60
N ASN A 271 2.77 36.35 -12.76
CA ASN A 271 2.58 35.63 -14.01
C ASN A 271 1.09 35.22 -14.16
N PRO A 272 0.36 35.73 -15.19
CA PRO A 272 -1.06 35.44 -15.36
C PRO A 272 -1.37 33.95 -15.59
N ASP A 273 -0.50 33.22 -16.30
CA ASP A 273 -0.70 31.80 -16.56
C ASP A 273 -0.54 30.97 -15.31
N LEU A 274 0.37 31.37 -14.42
CA LEU A 274 0.54 30.75 -13.11
C LEU A 274 -0.68 31.02 -12.20
N MET A 275 -1.20 32.25 -12.23
CA MET A 275 -2.35 32.67 -11.42
C MET A 275 -3.65 31.90 -11.73
N LYS A 276 -3.79 31.32 -12.92
CA LYS A 276 -4.93 30.44 -13.29
C LYS A 276 -5.08 29.25 -12.35
N PHE A 277 -4.00 28.82 -11.71
CA PHE A 277 -3.99 27.67 -10.81
C PHE A 277 -4.10 28.05 -9.32
N SER A 278 -4.35 29.32 -9.01
CA SER A 278 -4.51 29.76 -7.63
C SER A 278 -5.70 29.07 -6.95
N ASP A 279 -5.49 28.56 -5.74
CA ASP A 279 -6.52 27.83 -4.97
C ASP A 279 -7.08 26.60 -5.72
N MET A 280 -6.20 25.80 -6.31
CA MET A 280 -6.59 24.68 -7.19
C MET A 280 -5.80 23.41 -6.88
N VAL A 281 -6.46 22.26 -7.06
CA VAL A 281 -5.80 20.95 -7.10
C VAL A 281 -5.57 20.60 -8.55
N VAL A 282 -4.31 20.43 -8.94
CA VAL A 282 -3.94 20.05 -10.31
C VAL A 282 -3.62 18.56 -10.33
N PRO A 283 -4.47 17.72 -10.94
CA PRO A 283 -4.16 16.31 -11.10
C PRO A 283 -2.95 16.13 -12.01
N MET A 284 -2.00 15.30 -11.60
CA MET A 284 -0.80 15.02 -12.36
C MET A 284 -0.95 13.72 -13.16
N LEU A 285 -1.07 12.62 -12.44
CA LEU A 285 -1.31 11.29 -12.96
C LEU A 285 -1.96 10.43 -11.89
N TRP A 286 -2.58 9.35 -12.30
CA TRP A 286 -2.93 8.25 -11.40
C TRP A 286 -2.15 7.00 -11.80
N LEU A 287 -1.85 6.19 -10.80
CA LEU A 287 -1.08 4.96 -10.92
C LEU A 287 -1.94 3.79 -10.47
N GLU A 288 -1.79 2.69 -11.18
CA GLU A 288 -2.31 1.38 -10.80
C GLU A 288 -1.12 0.44 -10.61
N TYR A 289 -1.06 -0.20 -9.45
CA TYR A 289 -0.16 -1.30 -9.18
C TYR A 289 -1.01 -2.52 -8.84
N CYS A 290 -1.09 -3.45 -9.78
CA CYS A 290 -1.87 -4.68 -9.63
C CYS A 290 -1.01 -5.93 -9.70
N MET A 291 -1.38 -6.91 -8.90
CA MET A 291 -1.04 -8.32 -9.11
C MET A 291 -2.35 -9.04 -9.45
N MET A 292 -2.53 -9.39 -10.73
CA MET A 292 -3.79 -9.98 -11.20
C MET A 292 -3.82 -11.50 -11.16
N ASP A 293 -2.67 -12.16 -11.19
CA ASP A 293 -2.59 -13.62 -11.08
C ASP A 293 -1.27 -14.03 -10.42
N LEU A 294 -1.34 -15.14 -9.67
CA LEU A 294 -0.15 -15.81 -9.14
C LEU A 294 0.57 -16.58 -10.25
N THR A 295 1.88 -16.72 -10.12
CA THR A 295 2.64 -17.61 -11.02
C THR A 295 2.14 -19.06 -10.89
N PRO A 296 2.19 -19.87 -11.97
CA PRO A 296 1.65 -21.23 -11.94
C PRO A 296 2.19 -22.10 -10.80
N LEU A 297 3.47 -21.94 -10.44
CA LEU A 297 4.09 -22.68 -9.36
C LEU A 297 3.50 -22.29 -7.99
N ILE A 298 3.35 -20.99 -7.73
CA ILE A 298 2.77 -20.50 -6.47
C ILE A 298 1.31 -20.91 -6.38
N ASN A 299 0.55 -20.78 -7.48
CA ASN A 299 -0.86 -21.18 -7.51
C ASN A 299 -1.05 -22.69 -7.26
N LEU A 300 -0.20 -23.53 -7.87
CA LEU A 300 -0.22 -24.98 -7.61
C LEU A 300 0.12 -25.30 -6.16
N ALA A 301 1.17 -24.67 -5.60
CA ALA A 301 1.58 -24.88 -4.21
C ALA A 301 0.49 -24.44 -3.22
N LEU A 302 -0.12 -23.28 -3.47
CA LEU A 302 -1.24 -22.77 -2.66
C LEU A 302 -2.44 -23.70 -2.75
N SER A 303 -2.85 -24.07 -3.96
CA SER A 303 -3.96 -25.01 -4.18
C SER A 303 -3.71 -26.36 -3.51
N PHE A 304 -2.49 -26.89 -3.59
CA PHE A 304 -2.10 -28.10 -2.86
C PHE A 304 -2.28 -27.96 -1.36
N LEU A 305 -1.79 -26.85 -0.79
CA LEU A 305 -1.87 -26.58 0.64
C LEU A 305 -3.31 -26.43 1.13
N VAL A 306 -4.15 -25.68 0.42
CA VAL A 306 -5.47 -25.24 0.95
C VAL A 306 -6.65 -26.08 0.45
N ILE A 307 -6.53 -26.75 -0.71
CA ILE A 307 -7.62 -27.55 -1.29
C ILE A 307 -7.35 -29.05 -1.10
N TYR A 308 -6.13 -29.51 -1.40
CA TYR A 308 -5.86 -30.95 -1.51
C TYR A 308 -5.29 -31.56 -0.22
N LEU A 309 -4.53 -30.81 0.57
CA LEU A 309 -3.81 -31.35 1.73
C LEU A 309 -4.74 -31.90 2.81
N GLU A 310 -5.77 -31.15 3.21
CA GLU A 310 -6.69 -31.58 4.28
C GLU A 310 -7.47 -32.86 3.90
N PRO A 311 -8.10 -32.96 2.71
CA PRO A 311 -8.71 -34.22 2.27
C PRO A 311 -7.73 -35.40 2.21
N LEU A 312 -6.50 -35.17 1.71
CA LEU A 312 -5.47 -36.21 1.65
C LEU A 312 -5.03 -36.67 3.04
N GLN A 313 -4.90 -35.76 3.99
CA GLN A 313 -4.60 -36.10 5.39
C GLN A 313 -5.72 -36.93 6.01
N LEU A 314 -6.98 -36.53 5.80
CA LEU A 314 -8.14 -37.29 6.30
C LEU A 314 -8.17 -38.72 5.73
N VAL A 315 -7.99 -38.87 4.42
CA VAL A 315 -7.90 -40.20 3.77
C VAL A 315 -6.72 -40.99 4.33
N GLY A 316 -5.57 -40.35 4.51
CA GLY A 316 -4.38 -40.96 5.12
C GLY A 316 -4.65 -41.49 6.52
N TRP A 317 -5.32 -40.71 7.37
CA TRP A 317 -5.74 -41.13 8.71
C TRP A 317 -6.67 -42.34 8.68
N ILE A 318 -7.68 -42.32 7.80
CA ILE A 318 -8.63 -43.43 7.63
C ILE A 318 -7.89 -44.72 7.22
N VAL A 319 -6.98 -44.63 6.25
CA VAL A 319 -6.18 -45.78 5.79
C VAL A 319 -5.28 -46.30 6.92
N CYS A 320 -4.60 -45.42 7.66
CA CYS A 320 -3.75 -45.83 8.78
C CYS A 320 -4.55 -46.53 9.89
N LEU A 321 -5.74 -46.01 10.23
CA LEU A 321 -6.63 -46.62 11.22
C LEU A 321 -7.17 -47.97 10.75
N ALA A 322 -7.53 -48.11 9.47
CA ALA A 322 -7.98 -49.37 8.89
C ALA A 322 -6.87 -50.43 8.93
N LEU A 323 -5.66 -50.08 8.49
CA LEU A 323 -4.50 -50.98 8.51
C LEU A 323 -4.10 -51.36 9.95
N GLY A 324 -4.12 -50.40 10.88
CA GLY A 324 -3.88 -50.65 12.30
C GLY A 324 -4.91 -51.61 12.90
N SER A 325 -6.19 -51.42 12.57
CA SER A 325 -7.28 -52.31 13.02
C SER A 325 -7.12 -53.72 12.46
N ILE A 326 -6.78 -53.87 11.18
CA ILE A 326 -6.50 -55.17 10.56
C ILE A 326 -5.31 -55.85 11.25
N SER A 327 -4.22 -55.13 11.50
CA SER A 327 -3.05 -55.66 12.21
C SER A 327 -3.40 -56.16 13.60
N LEU A 328 -4.16 -55.38 14.38
CA LEU A 328 -4.65 -55.78 15.71
C LEU A 328 -5.53 -57.03 15.66
N LEU A 329 -6.43 -57.13 14.66
CA LEU A 329 -7.27 -58.32 14.48
C LEU A 329 -6.44 -59.57 14.15
N LEU A 330 -5.39 -59.44 13.32
CA LEU A 330 -4.49 -60.54 13.01
C LEU A 330 -3.70 -60.99 14.24
N VAL A 331 -3.19 -60.06 15.04
CA VAL A 331 -2.49 -60.37 16.31
C VAL A 331 -3.44 -61.04 17.31
N ALA A 332 -4.66 -60.52 17.46
CA ALA A 332 -5.66 -61.11 18.35
C ALA A 332 -6.05 -62.52 17.91
N ARG A 333 -6.21 -62.75 16.59
CA ARG A 333 -6.46 -64.07 16.01
C ARG A 333 -5.32 -65.04 16.30
N ASP A 334 -4.08 -64.61 16.09
CA ASP A 334 -2.90 -65.45 16.29
C ASP A 334 -2.70 -65.77 17.79
N PHE A 335 -2.91 -64.80 18.68
CA PHE A 335 -2.91 -65.02 20.14
C PHE A 335 -4.00 -65.99 20.59
N TYR A 336 -5.23 -65.85 20.07
CA TYR A 336 -6.32 -66.77 20.36
C TYR A 336 -6.00 -68.20 19.89
N ARG A 337 -5.38 -68.32 18.71
CA ARG A 337 -4.93 -69.60 18.14
C ARG A 337 -3.87 -70.26 19.03
N ASP A 338 -2.86 -69.52 19.46
CA ASP A 338 -1.80 -70.03 20.35
C ASP A 338 -2.34 -70.47 21.72
N LYS A 339 -3.27 -69.69 22.30
CA LYS A 339 -3.95 -70.07 23.55
C LYS A 339 -4.74 -71.37 23.40
N LYS A 340 -5.47 -71.53 22.28
CA LYS A 340 -6.20 -72.77 21.98
C LYS A 340 -5.27 -73.98 21.85
N TYR A 341 -4.13 -73.84 21.16
CA TYR A 341 -3.13 -74.91 21.05
C TYR A 341 -2.52 -75.31 22.41
N ARG A 342 -2.23 -74.35 23.30
CA ARG A 342 -1.71 -74.64 24.65
C ARG A 342 -2.71 -75.38 25.53
N ILE A 343 -4.00 -75.05 25.46
CA ILE A 343 -5.06 -75.74 26.21
C ILE A 343 -5.18 -77.20 25.73
N ILE A 344 -5.18 -77.42 24.40
CA ILE A 344 -5.22 -78.77 23.84
C ILE A 344 -3.98 -79.59 24.24
N SER A 345 -2.79 -78.98 24.34
CA SER A 345 -1.59 -79.71 24.78
C SER A 345 -1.54 -80.00 26.28
N SER A 346 -2.18 -79.19 27.13
CA SER A 346 -2.28 -79.46 28.57
C SER A 346 -3.28 -80.57 28.89
N ASP A 347 -4.37 -80.68 28.13
CA ASP A 347 -5.37 -81.74 28.30
C ASP A 347 -4.92 -83.09 27.70
N GLY A 348 -3.84 -83.11 26.92
CA GLY A 348 -3.28 -84.29 26.26
C GLY A 348 -2.18 -85.05 27.03
N LYS A 349 -1.94 -84.75 28.31
CA LYS A 349 -0.98 -85.49 29.17
C LYS A 349 -1.66 -86.14 30.37
N TYR A 350 -2.50 -87.13 30.11
CA TYR A 350 -2.74 -88.27 30.99
C TYR A 350 -3.08 -89.47 30.13
N PHE A 351 -2.08 -90.26 29.75
CA PHE A 351 -2.13 -91.71 29.58
C PHE A 351 -0.71 -92.27 29.63
#